data_AF-A6R7J9-F1
#
_entry.id   AF-A6R7J9-F1
#
_cell.length_a   1.000
_cell.length_b   1.000
_cell.length_c   1.000
_cell.angle_alpha   90.00
_cell.angle_beta   90.00
_cell.angle_gamma   90.00
#
_symmetry.space_group_name_H-M   'P 1'
#
loop_
_entity.id
_entity.type
_entity.pdbx_description
1 polymer ?
#
loop_
_entity_poly.entity_id
_entity_poly.type
_entity_poly.pdbx_seq_one_letter_code
_entity_poly.pdbx_strand_id
1 'polypeptide(L)'
;MDLDALAGVVAYAHTGDSVMTVTAAVDRITIEHTLKEICDLELSGQVTYATGRSSMEISLQVAKAPVNGQPVKEEDVLITCAFTMVSLDPVTNTPVAVAPLLVETDEERRLFELGEKNYKAKKQLRTRSLLQQTPNDEESDLIHAMWTKEMAYLNPQNPVARPKNLMHMKETILKSAQIMQPQYRNRHNFMIFGGYPAEANIRTSLLLAAGSDNNNSSGGGGGTRKFTKVQVRVDSKVRDAEHTTKKPTGVFHYTFLVEKDVQVMPQSYSDFMIWVDAKRRAQNTNKSLLSGIMEKDSLDGIKEGVTE
;
A
#
# COMPACT_ATOMS: atom_id res chain seq x y z
N MET A 1 4.95 -14.16 -2.15
CA MET A 1 6.30 -14.34 -1.55
C MET A 1 7.40 -13.92 -2.52
N ASP A 2 7.23 -14.16 -3.82
CA ASP A 2 8.35 -14.12 -4.79
C ASP A 2 8.85 -12.71 -5.15
N LEU A 3 8.01 -11.67 -5.06
CA LEU A 3 8.42 -10.29 -5.36
C LEU A 3 9.48 -9.75 -4.38
N ASP A 4 9.28 -9.94 -3.07
CA ASP A 4 10.25 -9.50 -2.06
C ASP A 4 11.54 -10.33 -2.14
N ALA A 5 11.43 -11.62 -2.44
CA ALA A 5 12.58 -12.49 -2.66
C ALA A 5 13.37 -12.06 -3.90
N LEU A 6 12.69 -11.76 -5.01
CA LEU A 6 13.31 -11.26 -6.24
C LEU A 6 13.98 -9.89 -6.01
N ALA A 7 13.33 -8.97 -5.30
CA ALA A 7 13.96 -7.71 -4.90
C ALA A 7 15.24 -7.96 -4.10
N GLY A 8 15.22 -8.93 -3.18
CA GLY A 8 16.40 -9.40 -2.48
C GLY A 8 17.50 -9.90 -3.41
N VAL A 9 17.17 -10.77 -4.37
CA VAL A 9 18.13 -11.31 -5.34
C VAL A 9 18.76 -10.20 -6.19
N VAL A 10 17.94 -9.28 -6.71
CA VAL A 10 18.41 -8.13 -7.51
C VAL A 10 19.29 -7.20 -6.67
N ALA A 11 18.91 -6.95 -5.42
CA ALA A 11 19.74 -6.19 -4.47
C ALA A 11 21.10 -6.86 -4.26
N TYR A 12 21.12 -8.16 -3.98
CA TYR A 12 22.36 -8.91 -3.76
C TYR A 12 23.22 -8.98 -5.01
N ALA A 13 22.62 -9.06 -6.21
CA ALA A 13 23.35 -8.98 -7.47
C ALA A 13 24.07 -7.63 -7.64
N HIS A 14 23.48 -6.53 -7.13
CA HIS A 14 24.10 -5.20 -7.18
C HIS A 14 25.15 -4.97 -6.08
N THR A 15 24.87 -5.42 -4.84
CA THR A 15 25.73 -5.11 -3.69
C THR A 15 26.82 -6.14 -3.41
N GLY A 16 26.65 -7.37 -3.92
CA GLY A 16 27.47 -8.52 -3.58
C GLY A 16 27.18 -9.11 -2.19
N ASP A 17 27.88 -10.19 -1.87
CA ASP A 17 27.69 -11.01 -0.66
C ASP A 17 28.33 -10.43 0.61
N SER A 18 29.09 -9.34 0.49
CA SER A 18 29.82 -8.74 1.62
C SER A 18 28.91 -7.95 2.57
N VAL A 19 27.71 -7.60 2.14
CA VAL A 19 26.74 -6.82 2.90
C VAL A 19 25.44 -7.60 3.08
N MET A 20 24.76 -7.34 4.20
CA MET A 20 23.41 -7.85 4.43
C MET A 20 22.40 -6.87 3.85
N THR A 21 21.61 -7.29 2.87
CA THR A 21 20.53 -6.46 2.34
C THR A 21 19.19 -6.86 2.95
N VAL A 22 18.45 -5.84 3.40
CA VAL A 22 17.11 -6.01 4.00
C VAL A 22 16.08 -5.14 3.31
N THR A 23 14.84 -5.63 3.27
CA THR A 23 13.69 -4.85 2.79
C THR A 23 13.33 -3.79 3.82
N ALA A 24 13.51 -2.51 3.47
CA ALA A 24 13.20 -1.39 4.34
C ALA A 24 11.76 -0.88 4.14
N ALA A 25 11.29 -0.87 2.89
CA ALA A 25 9.91 -0.56 2.57
C ALA A 25 9.47 -1.26 1.29
N VAL A 26 8.23 -1.74 1.30
CA VAL A 26 7.50 -2.04 0.07
C VAL A 26 6.78 -0.75 -0.28
N ASP A 27 7.11 -0.15 -1.43
CA ASP A 27 6.58 1.16 -1.79
C ASP A 27 5.17 1.00 -2.38
N ARG A 28 5.04 1.12 -3.71
CA ARG A 28 3.77 0.95 -4.40
C ARG A 28 3.79 -0.37 -5.16
N ILE A 29 2.71 -1.12 -5.04
CA ILE A 29 2.37 -2.25 -5.91
C ILE A 29 1.14 -1.80 -6.69
N THR A 30 1.28 -1.65 -8.01
CA THR A 30 0.19 -1.35 -8.93
C THR A 30 -0.16 -2.63 -9.67
N ILE A 31 -1.45 -2.97 -9.70
CA ILE A 31 -1.98 -4.02 -10.57
C ILE A 31 -2.51 -3.30 -11.81
N GLU A 32 -1.77 -3.37 -12.91
CA GLU A 32 -2.11 -2.70 -14.16
C GLU A 32 -3.20 -3.50 -14.90
N HIS A 33 -3.01 -4.82 -15.00
CA HIS A 33 -3.93 -5.73 -15.69
C HIS A 33 -4.29 -6.92 -14.80
N THR A 34 -5.57 -7.29 -14.79
CA THR A 34 -6.04 -8.44 -14.02
C THR A 34 -5.74 -9.74 -14.77
N LEU A 35 -5.23 -10.74 -14.06
CA LEU A 35 -5.05 -12.08 -14.59
C LEU A 35 -6.42 -12.75 -14.80
N LYS A 36 -6.82 -12.96 -16.06
CA LYS A 36 -8.09 -13.61 -16.43
C LYS A 36 -7.95 -15.09 -16.75
N GLU A 37 -6.75 -15.52 -17.09
CA GLU A 37 -6.45 -16.85 -17.63
C GLU A 37 -5.24 -17.45 -16.92
N ILE A 38 -5.14 -18.77 -16.90
CA ILE A 38 -3.97 -19.47 -16.38
C ILE A 38 -2.86 -19.34 -17.43
N CYS A 39 -1.78 -18.65 -17.08
CA CYS A 39 -0.61 -18.49 -17.93
C CYS A 39 0.67 -18.51 -17.08
N ASP A 40 1.79 -18.78 -17.73
CA ASP A 40 3.11 -18.63 -17.12
C ASP A 40 3.40 -17.14 -16.90
N LEU A 41 4.09 -16.83 -15.81
CA LEU A 41 4.45 -15.46 -15.42
C LEU A 41 5.96 -15.30 -15.45
N GLU A 42 6.41 -14.20 -16.04
CA GLU A 42 7.79 -13.75 -15.98
C GLU A 42 7.89 -12.65 -14.92
N LEU A 43 8.84 -12.81 -13.98
CA LEU A 43 9.16 -11.78 -12.99
C LEU A 43 10.54 -11.20 -13.35
N SER A 44 10.58 -9.90 -13.62
CA SER A 44 11.81 -9.18 -13.92
C SER A 44 12.02 -8.04 -12.91
N GLY A 45 13.26 -7.61 -12.76
CA GLY A 45 13.61 -6.61 -11.75
C GLY A 45 14.93 -5.92 -12.03
N GLN A 46 15.01 -4.64 -11.71
CA GLN A 46 16.21 -3.83 -11.87
C GLN A 46 16.33 -2.75 -10.80
N VAL A 47 17.56 -2.36 -10.50
CA VAL A 47 17.82 -1.23 -9.59
C VAL A 47 17.61 0.06 -10.36
N THR A 48 16.57 0.82 -10.01
CA THR A 48 16.21 2.06 -10.71
C THR A 48 16.86 3.29 -10.12
N TYR A 49 17.19 3.26 -8.82
CA TYR A 49 17.83 4.38 -8.15
C TYR A 49 18.67 3.92 -6.96
N ALA A 50 19.88 4.43 -6.85
CA ALA A 50 20.75 4.20 -5.70
C ALA A 50 21.16 5.54 -5.10
N THR A 51 20.98 5.71 -3.79
CA THR A 51 21.28 6.98 -3.12
C THR A 51 22.77 7.27 -2.96
N GLY A 52 23.65 6.30 -3.20
CA GLY A 52 25.07 6.36 -2.86
C GLY A 52 25.37 6.35 -1.35
N ARG A 53 24.33 6.23 -0.51
CA ARG A 53 24.43 5.85 0.90
C ARG A 53 23.99 4.40 1.02
N SER A 54 23.06 4.05 1.89
CA SER A 54 22.70 2.66 2.14
C SER A 54 21.44 2.18 1.45
N SER A 55 20.66 3.06 0.82
CA SER A 55 19.37 2.69 0.25
C SER A 55 19.38 2.69 -1.27
N MET A 56 18.69 1.70 -1.83
CA MET A 56 18.42 1.55 -3.26
C MET A 56 16.94 1.26 -3.50
N GLU A 57 16.40 1.75 -4.61
CA GLU A 57 15.07 1.45 -5.12
C GLU A 57 15.20 0.40 -6.22
N ILE A 58 14.43 -0.67 -6.08
CA ILE A 58 14.35 -1.77 -7.04
C ILE A 58 12.95 -1.76 -7.61
N SER A 59 12.85 -1.59 -8.92
CA SER A 59 11.60 -1.71 -9.64
C SER A 59 11.48 -3.13 -10.18
N LEU A 60 10.35 -3.76 -9.90
CA LEU A 60 9.99 -5.10 -10.35
C LEU A 60 8.76 -5.03 -11.23
N GLN A 61 8.72 -5.95 -12.18
CA GLN A 61 7.62 -6.11 -13.12
C GLN A 61 7.23 -7.57 -13.17
N VAL A 62 5.92 -7.84 -13.14
CA VAL A 62 5.36 -9.16 -13.40
C VAL A 62 4.54 -9.07 -14.67
N ALA A 63 4.91 -9.86 -15.66
CA ALA A 63 4.22 -9.93 -16.93
C ALA A 63 3.84 -11.37 -17.27
N LYS A 64 2.90 -11.54 -18.21
CA LYS A 64 2.70 -12.84 -18.83
C LYS A 64 3.98 -13.24 -19.56
N ALA A 65 4.39 -14.49 -19.42
CA ALA A 65 5.57 -15.00 -20.08
C ALA A 65 5.40 -14.85 -21.61
N PRO A 66 6.25 -14.06 -22.28
CA PRO A 66 6.15 -13.86 -23.71
C PRO A 66 6.51 -15.16 -24.44
N VAL A 67 5.98 -15.31 -25.66
CA VAL A 67 6.44 -16.38 -26.54
C VAL A 67 7.93 -16.14 -26.85
N ASN A 68 8.75 -17.19 -26.68
CA ASN A 68 10.22 -17.15 -26.75
C ASN A 68 10.78 -16.13 -27.76
N GLY A 69 11.48 -15.12 -27.25
CA GLY A 69 12.23 -14.14 -28.03
C GLY A 69 11.49 -12.82 -28.37
N GLN A 70 10.24 -12.64 -27.93
CA GLN A 70 9.54 -11.36 -28.05
C GLN A 70 9.69 -10.51 -26.78
N PRO A 71 9.83 -9.17 -26.90
CA PRO A 71 9.79 -8.30 -25.74
C PRO A 71 8.39 -8.35 -25.10
N VAL A 72 8.35 -8.21 -23.78
CA VAL A 72 7.11 -8.07 -23.02
C VAL A 72 6.35 -6.84 -23.52
N LYS A 73 5.10 -7.05 -23.93
CA LYS A 73 4.22 -5.94 -24.30
C LYS A 73 3.64 -5.28 -23.07
N GLU A 74 3.34 -4.00 -23.16
CA GLU A 74 2.74 -3.22 -22.06
C GLU A 74 1.39 -3.79 -21.59
N GLU A 75 0.60 -4.36 -22.51
CA GLU A 75 -0.67 -5.04 -22.22
C GLU A 75 -0.53 -6.34 -21.42
N ASP A 76 0.65 -6.96 -21.45
CA ASP A 76 0.94 -8.19 -20.72
C ASP A 76 1.52 -7.94 -19.34
N VAL A 77 1.79 -6.68 -19.00
CA VAL A 77 2.28 -6.26 -17.68
C VAL A 77 1.15 -6.30 -16.69
N LEU A 78 1.21 -7.22 -15.73
CA LEU A 78 0.16 -7.42 -14.75
C LEU A 78 0.39 -6.56 -13.51
N ILE A 79 1.63 -6.54 -13.01
CA ILE A 79 1.98 -5.88 -11.76
C ILE A 79 3.30 -5.12 -11.94
N THR A 80 3.29 -3.87 -11.52
CA THR A 80 4.51 -3.06 -11.37
C THR A 80 4.68 -2.73 -9.90
N CYS A 81 5.86 -2.97 -9.34
CA CYS A 81 6.11 -2.64 -7.95
C CYS A 81 7.51 -2.10 -7.70
N ALA A 82 7.64 -1.29 -6.66
CA ALA A 82 8.91 -0.74 -6.22
C ALA A 82 9.20 -1.15 -4.77
N PHE A 83 10.44 -1.56 -4.53
CA PHE A 83 10.96 -1.93 -3.22
C PHE A 83 12.12 -1.02 -2.86
N THR A 84 12.11 -0.49 -1.64
CA THR A 84 13.26 0.18 -1.07
C THR A 84 14.06 -0.82 -0.23
N MET A 85 15.25 -1.16 -0.70
CA MET A 85 16.19 -2.05 -0.01
C MET A 85 17.29 -1.23 0.67
N VAL A 86 17.79 -1.74 1.79
CA VAL A 86 18.88 -1.11 2.55
C VAL A 86 19.99 -2.11 2.82
N SER A 87 21.22 -1.71 2.51
CA SER A 87 22.43 -2.47 2.82
C SER A 87 22.95 -2.14 4.20
N LEU A 88 23.21 -3.20 4.97
CA LEU A 88 23.71 -3.16 6.34
C LEU A 88 24.97 -4.02 6.45
N ASP A 89 25.87 -3.63 7.34
CA ASP A 89 26.99 -4.48 7.75
C ASP A 89 26.44 -5.67 8.57
N PRO A 90 26.75 -6.92 8.20
CA PRO A 90 26.23 -8.11 8.87
C PRO A 90 26.66 -8.25 10.34
N VAL A 91 27.80 -7.66 10.73
CA VAL A 91 28.32 -7.73 12.09
C VAL A 91 27.80 -6.56 12.93
N THR A 92 27.90 -5.34 12.40
CA THR A 92 27.57 -4.12 13.17
C THR A 92 26.11 -3.68 13.03
N ASN A 93 25.36 -4.23 12.07
CA ASN A 93 24.02 -3.78 11.67
C ASN A 93 23.95 -2.28 11.30
N THR A 94 25.08 -1.68 10.92
CA THR A 94 25.14 -0.28 10.53
C THR A 94 24.95 -0.11 9.01
N PRO A 95 24.36 1.01 8.54
CA PRO A 95 24.15 1.20 7.11
C PRO A 95 25.47 1.36 6.33
N VAL A 96 25.63 0.57 5.26
CA VAL A 96 26.83 0.55 4.40
C VAL A 96 26.54 1.24 3.07
N ALA A 97 27.52 1.94 2.52
CA ALA A 97 27.40 2.61 1.24
C ALA A 97 27.25 1.60 0.08
N VAL A 98 26.29 1.83 -0.81
CA VAL A 98 26.04 1.03 -2.01
C VAL A 98 26.69 1.70 -3.23
N ALA A 99 27.14 0.89 -4.17
CA ALA A 99 27.71 1.40 -5.41
C ALA A 99 26.68 2.26 -6.18
N PRO A 100 27.08 3.43 -6.69
CA PRO A 100 26.20 4.25 -7.52
C PRO A 100 25.92 3.55 -8.86
N LEU A 101 24.75 3.82 -9.43
CA LEU A 101 24.40 3.29 -10.75
C LEU A 101 25.11 4.10 -11.84
N LEU A 102 25.71 3.38 -12.79
CA LEU A 102 26.15 3.96 -14.05
C LEU A 102 24.93 3.98 -14.98
N VAL A 103 24.58 5.16 -15.44
CA VAL A 103 23.43 5.39 -16.32
C VAL A 103 23.97 5.67 -17.71
N GLU A 104 23.83 4.71 -18.62
CA GLU A 104 24.43 4.79 -19.96
C GLU A 104 23.37 5.19 -20.99
N THR A 105 22.18 4.62 -20.90
CA THR A 105 21.10 4.83 -21.86
C THR A 105 20.17 5.98 -21.45
N ASP A 106 19.48 6.56 -22.43
CA ASP A 106 18.47 7.59 -22.18
C ASP A 106 17.28 7.05 -21.36
N GLU A 107 16.96 5.77 -21.50
CA GLU A 107 15.91 5.11 -20.74
C GLU A 107 16.28 4.97 -19.27
N GLU A 108 17.48 4.47 -18.98
CA GLU A 108 18.01 4.40 -17.61
C GLU A 108 18.07 5.78 -16.97
N ARG A 109 18.39 6.83 -17.73
CA ARG A 109 18.42 8.21 -17.22
C ARG A 109 17.04 8.68 -16.77
N ARG A 110 16.02 8.41 -17.59
CA ARG A 110 14.63 8.73 -17.23
C ARG A 110 14.19 7.96 -15.97
N LEU A 111 14.53 6.69 -15.88
CA LEU A 111 14.21 5.85 -14.72
C LEU A 111 14.93 6.33 -13.45
N PHE A 112 16.19 6.71 -13.56
CA PHE A 112 16.97 7.24 -12.45
C PHE A 112 16.40 8.58 -11.95
N GLU A 113 16.03 9.49 -12.85
CA GLU A 113 15.38 10.75 -12.49
C GLU A 113 14.00 10.52 -11.84
N LEU A 114 13.23 9.54 -12.33
CA LEU A 114 11.96 9.15 -11.74
C LEU A 114 12.16 8.58 -10.33
N GLY A 115 13.14 7.69 -10.14
CA GLY A 115 13.48 7.13 -8.84
C GLY A 115 13.96 8.20 -7.85
N GLU A 116 14.73 9.20 -8.31
CA GLU A 116 15.14 10.32 -7.47
C GLU A 116 13.94 11.17 -7.02
N LYS A 117 12.99 11.44 -7.93
CA LYS A 117 11.73 12.12 -7.61
C LYS A 117 10.90 11.32 -6.61
N ASN A 118 10.77 10.01 -6.81
CA ASN A 118 10.08 9.10 -5.89
C ASN A 118 10.71 9.12 -4.50
N TYR A 119 12.04 9.04 -4.42
CA TYR A 119 12.78 9.12 -3.17
C TYR A 119 12.53 10.45 -2.43
N LYS A 120 12.59 11.58 -3.15
CA LYS A 120 12.31 12.92 -2.58
C LYS A 120 10.87 13.02 -2.08
N ALA A 121 9.89 12.55 -2.87
CA ALA A 121 8.48 12.54 -2.50
C ALA A 121 8.24 11.68 -1.24
N LYS A 122 8.84 10.48 -1.16
CA LYS A 122 8.79 9.62 0.03
C LYS A 122 9.35 10.31 1.27
N LYS A 123 10.49 11.00 1.13
CA LYS A 123 11.10 11.75 2.23
C LYS A 123 10.19 12.88 2.71
N GLN A 124 9.59 13.64 1.79
CA GLN A 124 8.64 14.72 2.13
C GLN A 124 7.39 14.20 2.83
N LEU A 125 6.81 13.08 2.36
CA LEU A 125 5.65 12.46 3.00
C LEU A 125 5.95 12.01 4.43
N ARG A 126 7.18 11.52 4.69
CA ARG A 126 7.61 11.16 6.04
C ARG A 126 7.66 12.38 6.97
N THR A 127 8.15 13.51 6.48
CA THR A 127 8.22 14.77 7.25
C THR A 127 6.83 15.38 7.48
N ARG A 128 5.91 15.25 6.52
CA ARG A 128 4.52 15.75 6.64
C ARG A 128 3.59 14.79 7.41
N SER A 129 4.15 13.81 8.12
CA SER A 129 3.37 12.84 8.89
C SER A 129 2.54 13.56 9.95
N LEU A 130 1.26 13.18 10.10
CA LEU A 130 0.37 13.75 11.13
C LEU A 130 0.83 13.48 12.57
N LEU A 131 1.79 12.56 12.75
CA LEU A 131 2.46 12.35 14.03
C LEU A 131 3.53 13.41 14.34
N GLN A 132 4.01 14.14 13.34
CA GLN A 132 5.03 15.19 13.48
C GLN A 132 4.44 16.59 13.29
N GLN A 133 3.47 16.74 12.40
CA GLN A 133 2.82 18.01 12.08
C GLN A 133 1.32 17.91 12.34
N THR A 134 0.74 18.93 12.95
CA THR A 134 -0.72 19.02 13.14
C THR A 134 -1.48 19.05 11.81
N PRO A 135 -2.76 18.67 11.79
CA PRO A 135 -3.62 18.90 10.63
C PRO A 135 -3.59 20.37 10.19
N ASN A 136 -3.77 20.60 8.90
CA ASN A 136 -3.90 21.95 8.35
C ASN A 136 -5.28 22.53 8.69
N ASP A 137 -5.48 23.84 8.49
CA ASP A 137 -6.77 24.50 8.76
C ASP A 137 -7.92 23.84 7.98
N GLU A 138 -7.74 23.59 6.68
CA GLU A 138 -8.73 22.88 5.84
C GLU A 138 -9.07 21.48 6.35
N GLU A 139 -8.09 20.76 6.90
CA GLU A 139 -8.29 19.41 7.44
C GLU A 139 -8.99 19.46 8.79
N SER A 140 -8.74 20.51 9.57
CA SER A 140 -9.40 20.76 10.86
C SER A 140 -10.87 21.12 10.65
N ASP A 141 -11.17 21.96 9.66
CA ASP A 141 -12.53 22.30 9.24
C ASP A 141 -13.30 21.05 8.79
N LEU A 142 -12.62 20.17 8.05
CA LEU A 142 -13.20 18.90 7.61
C LEU A 142 -13.50 17.95 8.78
N ILE A 143 -12.59 17.85 9.75
CA ILE A 143 -12.83 17.09 11.00
C ILE A 143 -14.05 17.65 11.73
N HIS A 144 -14.14 18.97 11.85
CA HIS A 144 -15.27 19.63 12.51
C HIS A 144 -16.59 19.40 11.77
N ALA A 145 -16.58 19.45 10.43
CA ALA A 145 -17.75 19.18 9.61
C ALA A 145 -18.25 17.74 9.78
N MET A 146 -17.34 16.75 9.78
CA MET A 146 -17.68 15.35 10.05
C MET A 146 -18.25 15.15 11.46
N TRP A 147 -17.63 15.75 12.48
CA TRP A 147 -18.12 15.68 13.85
C TRP A 147 -19.51 16.31 13.99
N THR A 148 -19.72 17.48 13.39
CA THR A 148 -21.03 18.17 13.39
C THR A 148 -22.12 17.32 12.74
N LYS A 149 -21.80 16.64 11.63
CA LYS A 149 -22.70 15.70 10.94
C LYS A 149 -23.06 14.50 11.83
N GLU A 150 -22.10 13.95 12.55
CA GLU A 150 -22.36 12.87 13.51
C GLU A 150 -23.20 13.33 14.70
N MET A 151 -22.95 14.53 15.25
CA MET A 151 -23.78 15.11 16.31
C MET A 151 -25.22 15.35 15.86
N ALA A 152 -25.41 15.75 14.60
CA ALA A 152 -26.73 15.92 14.00
C ALA A 152 -27.54 14.61 13.96
N TYR A 153 -26.90 13.46 13.66
CA TYR A 153 -27.55 12.15 13.66
C TYR A 153 -27.95 11.67 15.06
N LEU A 154 -27.22 12.08 16.10
CA LEU A 154 -27.49 11.67 17.47
C LEU A 154 -28.59 12.51 18.14
N ASN A 155 -28.90 13.69 17.60
CA ASN A 155 -29.88 14.59 18.18
C ASN A 155 -31.33 14.13 17.87
N PRO A 156 -32.13 13.75 18.88
CA PRO A 156 -33.51 13.29 18.67
C PRO A 156 -34.45 14.35 18.09
N GLN A 157 -34.07 15.64 18.13
CA GLN A 157 -34.86 16.75 17.61
C GLN A 157 -34.57 17.06 16.14
N ASN A 158 -33.52 16.48 15.57
CA ASN A 158 -33.14 16.71 14.18
C ASN A 158 -33.80 15.64 13.26
N PRO A 159 -34.51 16.04 12.19
CA PRO A 159 -35.10 15.08 11.25
C PRO A 159 -34.07 14.35 10.36
N VAL A 160 -32.79 14.72 10.41
CA VAL A 160 -31.74 14.11 9.60
C VAL A 160 -31.40 12.70 10.10
N ALA A 161 -31.91 11.69 9.38
CA ALA A 161 -31.61 10.29 9.67
C ALA A 161 -30.22 9.88 9.18
N ARG A 162 -29.55 9.01 9.95
CA ARG A 162 -28.28 8.41 9.54
C ARG A 162 -28.48 7.55 8.27
N PRO A 163 -27.68 7.73 7.21
CA PRO A 163 -27.72 6.87 6.03
C PRO A 163 -27.40 5.41 6.39
N LYS A 164 -28.11 4.46 5.78
CA LYS A 164 -27.90 3.01 6.04
C LYS A 164 -26.53 2.49 5.58
N ASN A 165 -25.89 3.17 4.63
CA ASN A 165 -24.56 2.86 4.12
C ASN A 165 -23.43 3.46 4.98
N LEU A 166 -23.73 4.20 6.04
CA LEU A 166 -22.75 4.80 6.93
C LEU A 166 -22.47 3.89 8.13
N MET A 167 -21.24 3.39 8.22
CA MET A 167 -20.74 2.58 9.33
C MET A 167 -19.68 3.32 10.15
N HIS A 168 -19.58 3.03 11.44
CA HIS A 168 -18.55 3.61 12.29
C HIS A 168 -17.21 2.89 12.08
N MET A 169 -16.11 3.65 12.08
CA MET A 169 -14.77 3.09 11.85
C MET A 169 -14.37 1.99 12.87
N LYS A 170 -14.91 2.04 14.10
CA LYS A 170 -14.69 0.98 15.11
C LYS A 170 -15.25 -0.38 14.70
N GLU A 171 -16.32 -0.39 13.89
CA GLU A 171 -17.03 -1.60 13.46
C GLU A 171 -16.33 -2.25 12.26
N THR A 172 -15.45 -1.51 11.59
CA THR A 172 -14.65 -1.96 10.44
C THR A 172 -13.26 -2.44 10.86
N ILE A 173 -13.06 -2.86 12.10
CA ILE A 173 -11.75 -3.32 12.60
C ILE A 173 -11.71 -4.84 12.62
N LEU A 174 -10.81 -5.42 11.84
CA LEU A 174 -10.49 -6.85 11.87
C LEU A 174 -9.12 -7.08 12.52
N LYS A 175 -9.02 -8.08 13.40
CA LYS A 175 -7.77 -8.49 14.04
C LYS A 175 -7.49 -9.95 13.71
N SER A 176 -6.29 -10.23 13.25
CA SER A 176 -5.82 -11.59 12.95
C SER A 176 -4.46 -11.81 13.61
N ALA A 177 -4.20 -13.05 14.02
CA ALA A 177 -2.94 -13.47 14.61
C ALA A 177 -2.52 -14.82 14.01
N GLN A 178 -1.24 -14.97 13.69
CA GLN A 178 -0.68 -16.17 13.10
C GLN A 178 0.62 -16.55 13.81
N ILE A 179 0.84 -17.85 14.01
CA ILE A 179 2.09 -18.36 14.56
C ILE A 179 3.12 -18.42 13.43
N MET A 180 4.32 -17.93 13.73
CA MET A 180 5.42 -17.90 12.80
C MET A 180 6.27 -19.17 12.83
N GLN A 181 6.47 -19.78 11.67
CA GLN A 181 7.36 -20.91 11.48
C GLN A 181 8.78 -20.48 11.06
N PRO A 182 9.82 -21.29 11.34
CA PRO A 182 11.21 -20.99 10.97
C PRO A 182 11.44 -20.70 9.49
N GLN A 183 10.68 -21.31 8.57
CA GLN A 183 10.80 -21.10 7.14
C GLN A 183 10.50 -19.66 6.66
N TYR A 184 9.81 -18.87 7.47
CA TYR A 184 9.46 -17.47 7.15
C TYR A 184 10.50 -16.46 7.69
N ARG A 185 11.64 -16.94 8.19
CA ARG A 185 12.73 -16.11 8.75
C ARG A 185 13.85 -15.91 7.73
N ASN A 186 14.46 -14.74 7.73
CA ASN A 186 15.61 -14.41 6.92
C ASN A 186 16.83 -15.28 7.31
N ARG A 187 17.69 -15.60 6.34
CA ARG A 187 18.92 -16.40 6.51
C ARG A 187 19.87 -15.84 7.57
N HIS A 188 19.90 -14.51 7.73
CA HIS A 188 20.89 -13.81 8.55
C HIS A 188 20.39 -13.38 9.94
N ASN A 189 19.10 -13.55 10.28
CA ASN A 189 18.58 -13.16 11.59
C ASN A 189 17.20 -13.80 11.92
N PHE A 190 16.76 -13.71 13.18
CA PHE A 190 15.37 -13.98 13.62
C PHE A 190 14.33 -13.03 13.00
N MET A 191 14.73 -12.15 12.09
CA MET A 191 13.85 -11.23 11.38
C MET A 191 13.04 -11.96 10.32
N ILE A 192 11.78 -11.54 10.18
CA ILE A 192 10.82 -12.10 9.26
C ILE A 192 11.10 -11.57 7.85
N PHE A 193 10.93 -12.41 6.83
CA PHE A 193 10.92 -11.94 5.44
C PHE A 193 9.79 -10.92 5.22
N GLY A 194 10.07 -9.78 4.60
CA GLY A 194 9.11 -8.69 4.40
C GLY A 194 7.86 -9.10 3.63
N GLY A 195 7.99 -10.07 2.73
CA GLY A 195 6.90 -10.64 1.95
C GLY A 195 5.84 -11.39 2.78
N TYR A 196 6.22 -12.05 3.88
CA TYR A 196 5.27 -12.86 4.67
C TYR A 196 4.22 -12.00 5.40
N PRO A 197 4.60 -10.92 6.15
CA PRO A 197 3.64 -9.98 6.69
C PRO A 197 2.75 -9.35 5.61
N ALA A 198 3.31 -9.00 4.45
CA ALA A 198 2.53 -8.38 3.36
C ALA A 198 1.42 -9.31 2.84
N GLU A 199 1.69 -10.61 2.71
CA GLU A 199 0.71 -11.63 2.30
C GLU A 199 -0.40 -11.84 3.34
N ALA A 200 -0.03 -11.99 4.62
CA ALA A 200 -1.02 -12.11 5.69
C ALA A 200 -1.91 -10.87 5.79
N ASN A 201 -1.33 -9.69 5.58
CA ASN A 201 -2.01 -8.41 5.65
C ASN A 201 -3.00 -8.22 4.49
N ILE A 202 -2.63 -8.55 3.24
CA ILE A 202 -3.54 -8.43 2.09
C ILE A 202 -4.74 -9.37 2.22
N ARG A 203 -4.53 -10.60 2.72
CA ARG A 203 -5.63 -11.54 2.95
C ARG A 203 -6.61 -11.02 4.00
N THR A 204 -6.08 -10.46 5.08
CA THR A 204 -6.90 -9.90 6.17
C THR A 204 -7.65 -8.65 5.71
N SER A 205 -7.01 -7.77 4.95
CA SER A 205 -7.65 -6.56 4.42
C SER A 205 -8.72 -6.86 3.37
N LEU A 206 -8.50 -7.88 2.53
CA LEU A 206 -9.51 -8.38 1.60
C LEU A 206 -10.73 -8.95 2.34
N LEU A 207 -10.51 -9.74 3.39
CA LEU A 207 -11.61 -10.26 4.22
C LEU A 207 -12.41 -9.15 4.87
N LEU A 208 -11.77 -8.06 5.30
CA LEU A 208 -12.48 -6.89 5.82
C LEU A 208 -13.32 -6.20 4.73
N ALA A 209 -12.77 -6.01 3.53
CA ALA A 209 -13.49 -5.40 2.41
C ALA A 209 -14.70 -6.24 1.97
N ALA A 210 -14.57 -7.57 1.99
CA ALA A 210 -15.66 -8.50 1.71
C ALA A 210 -16.67 -8.57 2.87
N GLY A 211 -16.20 -8.71 4.12
CA GLY A 211 -17.00 -8.93 5.32
C GLY A 211 -18.00 -7.82 5.68
N SER A 212 -17.87 -6.63 5.11
CA SER A 212 -18.92 -5.61 5.15
C SER A 212 -20.24 -6.02 4.45
N ASP A 213 -20.34 -7.26 3.93
CA ASP A 213 -21.56 -7.85 3.33
C ASP A 213 -22.67 -8.28 4.30
N ASN A 214 -22.40 -8.40 5.61
CA ASN A 214 -23.29 -9.18 6.47
C ASN A 214 -24.50 -8.43 7.09
N ASN A 215 -24.87 -7.23 6.64
CA ASN A 215 -26.10 -6.58 7.10
C ASN A 215 -26.83 -5.87 5.94
N ASN A 216 -27.99 -6.43 5.57
CA ASN A 216 -28.99 -5.98 4.57
C ASN A 216 -28.75 -6.33 3.10
N SER A 217 -29.09 -7.57 2.74
CA SER A 217 -29.68 -7.88 1.43
C SER A 217 -31.21 -7.94 1.53
N SER A 218 -31.86 -6.79 1.38
CA SER A 218 -33.26 -6.75 0.93
C SER A 218 -33.52 -5.43 0.19
N GLY A 219 -33.43 -5.49 -1.14
CA GLY A 219 -33.74 -4.35 -2.00
C GLY A 219 -33.31 -4.58 -3.44
N GLY A 220 -34.05 -5.44 -4.15
CA GLY A 220 -33.96 -5.50 -5.61
C GLY A 220 -34.41 -4.17 -6.21
N GLY A 221 -33.55 -3.57 -7.02
CA GLY A 221 -33.86 -2.40 -7.83
C GLY A 221 -32.71 -2.19 -8.81
N GLY A 222 -33.02 -2.16 -10.11
CA GLY A 222 -32.06 -2.01 -11.21
C GLY A 222 -31.42 -0.61 -11.27
N GLY A 223 -30.66 -0.25 -10.23
CA GLY A 223 -29.77 0.90 -10.23
C GLY A 223 -28.39 0.52 -10.75
N THR A 224 -27.73 1.46 -11.41
CA THR A 224 -26.31 1.39 -11.80
C THR A 224 -25.46 0.82 -10.65
N ARG A 225 -24.66 -0.23 -10.92
CA ARG A 225 -23.74 -0.81 -9.93
C ARG A 225 -22.81 0.30 -9.44
N LYS A 226 -22.94 0.68 -8.17
CA LYS A 226 -22.08 1.69 -7.57
C LYS A 226 -20.84 1.00 -7.01
N PHE A 227 -19.68 1.41 -7.52
CA PHE A 227 -18.40 1.00 -6.99
C PHE A 227 -17.89 2.05 -5.99
N THR A 228 -17.41 1.60 -4.84
CA THR A 228 -16.73 2.45 -3.85
C THR A 228 -15.28 2.03 -3.73
N LYS A 229 -14.39 3.02 -3.77
CA LYS A 229 -12.98 2.84 -3.45
C LYS A 229 -12.80 2.81 -1.94
N VAL A 230 -12.36 1.68 -1.38
CA VAL A 230 -12.15 1.50 0.06
C VAL A 230 -10.67 1.43 0.35
N GLN A 231 -10.20 2.24 1.30
CA GLN A 231 -8.83 2.19 1.78
C GLN A 231 -8.77 1.46 3.13
N VAL A 232 -7.93 0.44 3.21
CA VAL A 232 -7.75 -0.38 4.43
C VAL A 232 -6.33 -0.19 4.94
N ARG A 233 -6.21 0.28 6.18
CA ARG A 233 -4.94 0.33 6.92
C ARG A 233 -4.76 -0.95 7.73
N VAL A 234 -3.58 -1.55 7.62
CA VAL A 234 -3.19 -2.74 8.40
C VAL A 234 -1.95 -2.41 9.22
N ASP A 235 -2.10 -2.37 10.54
CA ASP A 235 -1.01 -2.22 11.49
C ASP A 235 -0.47 -3.60 11.90
N SER A 236 0.76 -3.91 11.52
CA SER A 236 1.39 -5.20 11.81
C SER A 236 2.33 -5.10 13.01
N LYS A 237 2.30 -6.12 13.87
CA LYS A 237 3.15 -6.21 15.07
C LYS A 237 3.61 -7.64 15.26
N VAL A 238 4.87 -7.80 15.64
CA VAL A 238 5.45 -9.08 16.04
C VAL A 238 5.52 -9.13 17.54
N ARG A 239 5.04 -10.24 18.09
CA ARG A 239 5.08 -10.53 19.50
C ARG A 239 5.96 -11.76 19.69
N ASP A 240 6.93 -11.65 20.58
CA ASP A 240 7.69 -12.82 21.02
C ASP A 240 6.76 -13.71 21.88
N ALA A 241 6.81 -15.02 21.65
CA ALA A 241 5.96 -15.98 22.36
C ALA A 241 6.35 -16.07 23.84
N GLU A 242 7.65 -15.96 24.14
CA GLU A 242 8.19 -16.11 25.48
C GLU A 242 8.32 -14.77 26.19
N HIS A 243 8.53 -13.68 25.44
CA HIS A 243 8.69 -12.35 26.00
C HIS A 243 7.50 -11.48 25.61
N THR A 244 6.77 -10.92 26.57
CA THR A 244 5.56 -10.06 26.33
C THR A 244 5.84 -8.78 25.52
N THR A 245 7.07 -8.59 25.04
CA THR A 245 7.47 -7.49 24.17
C THR A 245 6.79 -7.58 22.81
N LYS A 246 6.31 -6.42 22.33
CA LYS A 246 5.69 -6.27 21.00
C LYS A 246 6.53 -5.28 20.21
N LYS A 247 7.00 -5.69 19.03
CA LYS A 247 7.74 -4.84 18.11
C LYS A 247 6.86 -4.52 16.89
N PRO A 248 6.65 -3.24 16.53
CA PRO A 248 5.93 -2.90 15.31
C PRO A 248 6.75 -3.31 14.09
N THR A 249 6.12 -3.98 13.13
CA THR A 249 6.78 -4.40 11.87
C THR A 249 6.49 -3.49 10.71
N GLY A 250 5.40 -2.72 10.77
CA GLY A 250 5.07 -1.76 9.72
C GLY A 250 3.58 -1.47 9.66
N VAL A 251 3.24 -0.51 8.81
CA VAL A 251 1.86 -0.11 8.51
C VAL A 251 1.67 -0.19 7.01
N PHE A 252 0.68 -0.95 6.58
CA PHE A 252 0.37 -1.19 5.18
C PHE A 252 -0.96 -0.52 4.83
N HIS A 253 -1.05 0.05 3.63
CA HIS A 253 -2.26 0.69 3.14
C HIS A 253 -2.67 0.01 1.84
N TYR A 254 -3.82 -0.64 1.86
CA TYR A 254 -4.39 -1.30 0.70
C TYR A 254 -5.58 -0.50 0.18
N THR A 255 -5.79 -0.52 -1.12
CA THR A 255 -6.91 0.14 -1.78
C THR A 255 -7.66 -0.89 -2.59
N PHE A 256 -8.96 -1.02 -2.33
CA PHE A 256 -9.84 -1.97 -3.00
C PHE A 256 -10.96 -1.22 -3.71
N LEU A 257 -11.38 -1.74 -4.86
CA LEU A 257 -12.63 -1.35 -5.48
C LEU A 257 -13.69 -2.37 -5.09
N VAL A 258 -14.75 -1.92 -4.42
CA VAL A 258 -15.81 -2.78 -3.89
C VAL A 258 -17.12 -2.40 -4.58
N GLU A 259 -17.89 -3.39 -5.04
CA GLU A 259 -19.21 -3.20 -5.68
C GLU A 259 -20.32 -2.87 -4.66
N LYS A 260 -20.06 -1.93 -3.75
CA LYS A 260 -20.99 -1.53 -2.68
C LYS A 260 -20.95 -0.02 -2.51
N ASP A 261 -22.04 0.57 -2.05
CA ASP A 261 -22.08 1.95 -1.57
C ASP A 261 -21.82 1.91 -0.06
N VAL A 262 -20.59 2.24 0.38
CA VAL A 262 -20.17 2.17 1.79
C VAL A 262 -19.48 3.47 2.18
N GLN A 263 -19.84 4.01 3.35
CA GLN A 263 -19.21 5.18 3.94
C GLN A 263 -18.75 4.86 5.36
N VAL A 264 -17.56 5.33 5.73
CA VAL A 264 -16.99 5.11 7.07
C VAL A 264 -16.88 6.44 7.79
N MET A 265 -17.46 6.53 8.99
CA MET A 265 -17.39 7.71 9.85
C MET A 265 -16.42 7.47 11.03
N PRO A 266 -15.36 8.30 11.19
CA PRO A 266 -14.52 8.30 12.38
C PRO A 266 -15.29 8.80 13.61
N GLN A 267 -14.96 8.29 14.81
CA GLN A 267 -15.64 8.69 16.05
C GLN A 267 -14.71 9.34 17.06
N SER A 268 -13.50 8.81 17.20
CA SER A 268 -12.48 9.33 18.10
C SER A 268 -11.50 10.25 17.37
N TYR A 269 -10.81 11.12 18.10
CA TYR A 269 -9.75 11.95 17.54
C TYR A 269 -8.67 11.10 16.82
N SER A 270 -8.32 9.94 17.38
CA SER A 270 -7.41 9.01 16.71
C SER A 270 -7.95 8.51 15.37
N ASP A 271 -9.26 8.22 15.27
CA ASP A 271 -9.88 7.80 14.02
C ASP A 271 -9.85 8.93 12.99
N PHE A 272 -10.12 10.17 13.42
CA PHE A 272 -10.00 11.34 12.56
C PHE A 272 -8.58 11.50 12.00
N MET A 273 -7.55 11.33 12.83
CA MET A 273 -6.16 11.41 12.36
C MET A 273 -5.83 10.30 11.34
N ILE A 274 -6.28 9.08 11.59
CA ILE A 274 -6.09 7.96 10.65
C ILE A 274 -6.84 8.24 9.34
N TRP A 275 -8.06 8.76 9.42
CA TRP A 275 -8.89 9.08 8.27
C TRP A 275 -8.28 10.21 7.42
N VAL A 276 -7.74 11.27 8.04
CA VAL A 276 -7.06 12.35 7.31
C VAL A 276 -5.76 11.85 6.67
N ASP A 277 -4.98 10.99 7.36
CA ASP A 277 -3.79 10.36 6.76
C ASP A 277 -4.16 9.51 5.54
N ALA A 278 -5.24 8.73 5.66
CA ALA A 278 -5.80 7.93 4.57
C ALA A 278 -6.20 8.83 3.38
N LYS A 279 -6.93 9.93 3.62
CA LYS A 279 -7.31 10.91 2.59
C LYS A 279 -6.11 11.51 1.87
N ARG A 280 -5.07 11.93 2.58
CA ARG A 280 -3.82 12.45 1.98
C ARG A 280 -3.18 11.43 1.04
N ARG A 281 -3.12 10.16 1.47
CA ARG A 281 -2.57 9.06 0.66
C ARG A 281 -3.43 8.80 -0.57
N ALA A 282 -4.75 8.74 -0.42
CA ALA A 282 -5.68 8.51 -1.52
C ALA A 282 -5.58 9.60 -2.60
N GLN A 283 -5.48 10.88 -2.21
CA GLN A 283 -5.28 11.99 -3.14
C GLN A 283 -3.97 11.87 -3.92
N ASN A 284 -2.87 11.46 -3.26
CA ASN A 284 -1.60 11.23 -3.93
C ASN A 284 -1.68 10.05 -4.91
N THR A 285 -2.39 8.98 -4.55
CA THR A 285 -2.64 7.85 -5.45
C THR A 285 -3.47 8.26 -6.66
N ASN A 286 -4.56 9.02 -6.48
CA ASN A 286 -5.43 9.48 -7.57
C ASN A 286 -4.66 10.33 -8.60
N LYS A 287 -3.81 11.26 -8.13
CA LYS A 287 -2.96 12.07 -9.01
C LYS A 287 -2.02 11.24 -9.89
N SER A 288 -1.54 10.10 -9.38
CA SER A 288 -0.65 9.21 -10.14
C SER A 288 -1.37 8.21 -11.04
N LEU A 289 -2.62 7.85 -10.75
CA LEU A 289 -3.43 6.98 -11.63
C LEU A 289 -3.94 7.75 -12.85
N LEU A 290 -4.31 9.02 -12.68
CA LEU A 290 -4.72 9.89 -13.79
C LEU A 290 -3.61 10.13 -14.83
N SER A 291 -2.34 9.90 -14.47
CA SER A 291 -1.19 10.02 -15.38
C SER A 291 -0.82 8.72 -16.12
N GLY A 292 -1.46 7.59 -15.82
CA GLY A 292 -0.98 6.26 -16.24
C GLY A 292 -2.05 5.25 -16.67
N ILE A 293 -3.07 5.67 -17.43
CA ILE A 293 -4.09 4.80 -18.06
C ILE A 293 -5.22 4.36 -17.12
N MET A 294 -6.34 5.10 -17.19
CA MET A 294 -7.70 4.55 -17.21
C MET A 294 -8.51 5.41 -18.18
N GLU A 295 -9.18 4.79 -19.15
CA GLU A 295 -10.08 5.47 -20.08
C GLU A 295 -11.10 6.33 -19.31
N LYS A 296 -11.26 7.57 -19.77
CA LYS A 296 -12.26 8.53 -19.28
C LYS A 296 -13.68 7.97 -19.22
N ASP A 297 -14.00 6.97 -20.06
CA ASP A 297 -15.36 6.43 -20.20
C ASP A 297 -15.78 5.49 -19.05
N SER A 298 -14.85 5.02 -18.22
CA SER A 298 -15.17 4.18 -17.04
C SER A 298 -15.36 4.96 -15.74
N LEU A 299 -15.14 6.29 -15.77
CA LEU A 299 -15.17 7.17 -14.60
C LEU A 299 -16.53 7.83 -14.35
N ASP A 300 -17.49 7.70 -15.29
CA ASP A 300 -18.86 8.19 -15.12
C ASP A 300 -19.63 7.32 -14.12
N GLY A 301 -19.43 7.62 -12.83
CA GLY A 301 -20.13 6.98 -11.71
C GLY A 301 -19.25 6.62 -10.51
N ILE A 302 -17.92 6.77 -10.60
CA ILE A 302 -17.01 6.51 -9.48
C ILE A 302 -17.04 7.73 -8.55
N LYS A 303 -17.81 7.65 -7.46
CA LYS A 303 -17.67 8.60 -6.35
C LYS A 303 -16.31 8.39 -5.69
N GLU A 304 -15.56 9.46 -5.43
CA GLU A 304 -14.36 9.39 -4.62
C GLU A 304 -14.73 8.81 -3.24
N GLY A 305 -14.37 7.56 -3.01
CA GLY A 305 -14.62 6.82 -1.76
C GLY A 305 -13.74 7.29 -0.59
N VAL A 306 -13.51 8.59 -0.47
CA VAL A 306 -13.04 9.25 0.75
C VAL A 306 -13.91 10.50 0.95
N THR A 307 -15.22 10.26 1.08
CA THR A 307 -16.37 11.15 1.32
C THR A 307 -16.19 12.66 1.12
N GLU A 308 -17.10 13.23 0.33
CA GLU A 308 -18.00 14.29 0.82
C GLU A 308 -19.15 13.68 1.67
#